data_AF-A0A194PQK4-F1
#
_entry.id   AF-A0A194PQK4-F1
#
_cell.length_a   1.000
_cell.length_b   1.000
_cell.length_c   1.000
_cell.angle_alpha   90.00
_cell.angle_beta   90.00
_cell.angle_gamma   90.00
#
_symmetry.space_group_name_H-M   'P 1'
#
loop_
_entity.id
_entity.type
_entity.pdbx_description
1 polymer ?
#
loop_
_entity_poly.entity_id
_entity_poly.type
_entity_poly.pdbx_seq_one_letter_code
_entity_poly.pdbx_strand_id
1 'polypeptide(L)'
;MYSFEGDFRRKPQQNLAGASAQRKTDRDALILQSQQQRQKREEHRRRLNSTIKIQAFVRSYLIRKHCKEVEREQFDTIFPGTNPDDQNLVSLLVAKILFFYDDRKDFNRLVSISQLLLKQWQKVFQSGGSSIQIRRLLALHLRLLQNDSEVPLAVPLRMLEVFTSTQSAEASMTYEEAVNVIGGTFIYLIKRGE
;
A
#
# COMPACT_ATOMS: atom_id res chain seq x y z
N MET A 1 84.85 -54.01 -42.22
CA MET A 1 84.64 -52.64 -41.68
C MET A 1 83.60 -52.76 -40.57
N TYR A 2 83.97 -52.43 -39.33
CA TYR A 2 83.11 -52.59 -38.15
C TYR A 2 82.17 -51.38 -38.06
N SER A 3 80.85 -51.59 -38.21
CA SER A 3 79.84 -50.53 -38.06
C SER A 3 79.51 -50.37 -36.58
N PHE A 4 79.85 -49.21 -36.01
CA PHE A 4 79.58 -48.87 -34.63
C PHE A 4 78.16 -48.28 -34.52
N GLU A 5 77.17 -49.11 -34.16
CA GLU A 5 75.84 -48.64 -33.80
C GLU A 5 75.89 -48.05 -32.37
N GLY A 6 76.23 -46.77 -32.31
CA GLY A 6 76.42 -46.02 -31.08
C GLY A 6 75.13 -45.65 -30.35
N ASP A 7 74.37 -46.64 -29.86
CA ASP A 7 73.23 -46.40 -28.98
C ASP A 7 73.37 -47.18 -27.65
N PHE A 8 74.43 -46.85 -26.90
CA PHE A 8 74.79 -47.49 -25.62
C PHE A 8 74.31 -46.73 -24.36
N ARG A 9 73.51 -45.67 -24.49
CA ARG A 9 73.00 -44.90 -23.34
C ARG A 9 71.48 -44.81 -23.35
N ARG A 10 70.85 -45.30 -22.26
CA ARG A 10 69.41 -45.10 -22.04
C ARG A 10 69.10 -43.61 -22.03
N LYS A 11 68.18 -43.19 -22.90
CA LYS A 11 67.67 -41.82 -22.91
C LYS A 11 66.96 -41.54 -21.58
N PRO A 12 67.14 -40.33 -20.98
CA PRO A 12 66.48 -39.99 -19.74
C PRO A 12 64.95 -40.07 -19.91
N GLN A 13 64.28 -40.82 -19.04
CA GLN A 13 62.82 -40.83 -19.01
C GLN A 13 62.31 -39.50 -18.48
N GLN A 14 61.87 -38.64 -19.38
CA GLN A 14 61.30 -37.34 -19.04
C GLN A 14 59.80 -37.51 -18.81
N ASN A 15 59.38 -37.44 -17.55
CA ASN A 15 57.96 -37.40 -17.24
C ASN A 15 57.44 -35.97 -17.49
N LEU A 16 56.84 -35.75 -18.65
CA LEU A 16 56.30 -34.45 -19.08
C LEU A 16 54.96 -34.11 -18.40
N ALA A 17 54.45 -35.00 -17.54
CA ALA A 17 53.25 -34.76 -16.78
C ALA A 17 53.55 -33.77 -15.64
N GLY A 18 53.11 -32.53 -15.80
CA GLY A 18 53.22 -31.49 -14.75
C GLY A 18 52.46 -31.87 -13.47
N ALA A 19 52.70 -31.14 -12.38
CA ALA A 19 52.08 -31.39 -11.06
C ALA A 19 50.53 -31.43 -11.05
N SER A 20 49.88 -31.02 -12.14
CA SER A 20 48.44 -31.18 -12.40
C SER A 20 48.02 -32.62 -12.69
N ALA A 21 48.89 -33.48 -13.23
CA ALA A 21 48.59 -34.90 -13.51
C ALA A 21 48.56 -35.77 -12.23
N GLN A 22 49.25 -35.34 -11.17
CA GLN A 22 49.22 -36.00 -9.85
C GLN A 22 47.96 -35.66 -9.06
N ARG A 23 47.28 -34.54 -9.37
CA ARG A 23 45.93 -34.29 -8.89
C ARG A 23 44.95 -35.02 -9.78
N LYS A 24 44.79 -36.33 -9.56
CA LYS A 24 43.64 -37.12 -10.04
C LYS A 24 42.35 -36.70 -9.32
N THR A 25 42.09 -35.40 -9.18
CA THR A 25 40.74 -34.93 -8.91
C THR A 25 40.01 -35.01 -10.23
N ASP A 26 39.06 -35.93 -10.31
CA ASP A 26 38.18 -36.11 -11.45
C ASP A 26 37.60 -34.74 -11.86
N ARG A 27 37.84 -34.32 -13.11
CA ARG A 27 37.41 -33.00 -13.62
C ARG A 27 35.91 -32.82 -13.40
N ASP A 28 35.16 -33.89 -13.55
CA ASP A 28 33.72 -33.92 -13.37
C ASP A 28 33.32 -33.73 -11.90
N ALA A 29 34.11 -34.28 -10.97
CA ALA A 29 33.93 -34.03 -9.54
C ALA A 29 34.17 -32.55 -9.18
N LEU A 30 35.17 -31.89 -9.79
CA LEU A 30 35.42 -30.46 -9.57
C LEU A 30 34.29 -29.59 -10.13
N ILE A 31 33.78 -29.92 -11.31
CA ILE A 31 32.64 -29.24 -11.93
C ILE A 31 31.39 -29.41 -11.07
N LEU A 32 31.09 -30.63 -10.62
CA LEU A 32 29.97 -30.94 -9.75
C LEU A 32 30.07 -30.17 -8.43
N GLN A 33 31.24 -30.13 -7.80
CA GLN A 33 31.46 -29.38 -6.56
C GLN A 33 31.22 -27.87 -6.77
N SER A 34 31.71 -27.32 -7.89
CA SER A 34 31.49 -25.91 -8.24
C SER A 34 29.99 -25.60 -8.47
N GLN A 35 29.27 -26.50 -9.14
CA GLN A 35 27.83 -26.37 -9.38
C GLN A 35 27.04 -26.43 -8.06
N GLN A 36 27.35 -27.40 -7.19
CA GLN A 36 26.71 -27.52 -5.87
C GLN A 36 26.96 -26.28 -5.00
N GLN A 37 28.18 -25.72 -5.04
CA GLN A 37 28.47 -24.46 -4.33
C GLN A 37 27.66 -23.29 -4.89
N ARG A 38 27.47 -23.20 -6.21
CA ARG A 38 26.62 -22.17 -6.84
C ARG A 38 25.16 -22.31 -6.40
N GLN A 39 24.62 -23.53 -6.44
CA GLN A 39 23.26 -23.82 -5.99
C GLN A 39 23.06 -23.44 -4.52
N LYS A 40 23.99 -23.80 -3.63
CA LYS A 40 23.95 -23.42 -2.21
C LYS A 40 23.95 -21.89 -2.02
N ARG A 41 24.78 -21.16 -2.79
CA ARG A 41 24.80 -19.69 -2.74
C ARG A 41 23.50 -19.08 -3.25
N GLU A 42 22.92 -19.62 -4.31
CA GLU A 42 21.64 -19.16 -4.85
C GLU A 42 20.49 -19.41 -3.87
N GLU A 43 20.43 -20.60 -3.28
CA GLU A 43 19.44 -20.93 -2.28
C GLU A 43 19.56 -20.03 -1.05
N HIS A 44 20.79 -19.80 -0.56
CA HIS A 44 21.03 -18.88 0.55
C HIS A 44 20.58 -17.45 0.22
N ARG A 45 20.93 -16.93 -0.96
CA ARG A 45 20.45 -15.61 -1.43
C ARG A 45 18.92 -15.56 -1.53
N ARG A 46 18.28 -16.62 -2.03
CA ARG A 46 16.82 -16.68 -2.13
C ARG A 46 16.16 -16.66 -0.75
N ARG A 47 16.68 -17.42 0.21
CA ARG A 47 16.21 -17.43 1.60
C ARG A 47 16.39 -16.05 2.22
N LEU A 48 17.58 -15.44 2.13
CA LEU A 48 17.85 -14.11 2.65
C LEU A 48 16.91 -13.05 2.05
N ASN A 49 16.75 -13.03 0.73
CA ASN A 49 15.84 -12.10 0.05
C ASN A 49 14.39 -12.27 0.49
N SER A 50 13.94 -13.51 0.69
CA SER A 50 12.59 -13.80 1.19
C SER A 50 12.42 -13.29 2.63
N THR A 51 13.41 -13.53 3.49
CA THR A 51 13.42 -13.01 4.87
C THR A 51 13.36 -11.48 4.90
N ILE A 52 14.18 -10.79 4.08
CA ILE A 52 14.17 -9.32 4.01
C ILE A 52 12.80 -8.79 3.58
N LYS A 53 12.17 -9.41 2.57
CA LYS A 53 10.82 -9.03 2.11
C LYS A 53 9.79 -9.16 3.22
N ILE A 54 9.78 -10.29 3.93
CA ILE A 54 8.86 -10.53 5.05
C ILE A 54 9.09 -9.49 6.15
N GLN A 55 10.34 -9.28 6.56
CA GLN A 55 10.67 -8.32 7.62
C GLN A 55 10.28 -6.89 7.23
N ALA A 56 10.57 -6.46 6.00
CA ALA A 56 10.20 -5.14 5.51
C ALA A 56 8.68 -4.96 5.49
N PHE A 57 7.94 -5.98 5.05
CA PHE A 57 6.48 -5.97 5.07
C PHE A 57 5.93 -5.85 6.49
N VAL A 58 6.42 -6.66 7.43
CA VAL A 58 5.98 -6.63 8.83
C VAL A 58 6.28 -5.28 9.48
N ARG A 59 7.51 -4.75 9.32
CA ARG A 59 7.86 -3.42 9.86
C ARG A 59 6.95 -2.34 9.30
N SER A 60 6.73 -2.36 7.98
CA SER A 60 5.85 -1.39 7.32
C SER A 60 4.39 -1.50 7.81
N TYR A 61 3.88 -2.72 7.98
CA TYR A 61 2.54 -2.96 8.54
C TYR A 61 2.40 -2.42 9.96
N LEU A 62 3.35 -2.73 10.85
CA LEU A 62 3.34 -2.27 12.24
C LEU A 62 3.39 -0.74 12.32
N ILE A 63 4.25 -0.10 11.52
CA ILE A 63 4.33 1.37 11.47
C ILE A 63 3.02 1.97 10.97
N ARG A 64 2.43 1.46 9.87
CA ARG A 64 1.13 1.96 9.39
C ARG A 64 0.05 1.83 10.46
N LYS A 65 0.01 0.71 11.21
CA LYS A 65 -0.94 0.50 12.30
C LYS A 65 -0.73 1.52 13.42
N HIS A 66 0.52 1.76 13.82
CA HIS A 66 0.86 2.75 14.83
C HIS A 66 0.50 4.18 14.41
N CYS A 67 0.86 4.60 13.18
CA CYS A 67 0.51 5.93 12.68
C CYS A 67 -1.01 6.14 12.64
N LYS A 68 -1.79 5.14 12.20
CA LYS A 68 -3.25 5.23 12.23
C LYS A 68 -3.80 5.42 13.65
N GLU A 69 -3.18 4.78 14.65
CA GLU A 69 -3.60 4.91 16.04
C GLU A 69 -3.30 6.30 16.60
N VAL A 70 -2.09 6.82 16.35
CA VAL A 70 -1.72 8.20 16.73
C VAL A 70 -2.68 9.21 16.11
N GLU A 71 -3.04 9.04 14.84
CA GLU A 71 -3.98 9.91 14.15
C GLU A 71 -5.41 9.82 14.71
N ARG A 72 -5.83 8.64 15.22
CA ARG A 72 -7.11 8.49 15.95
C ARG A 72 -7.09 9.28 17.25
N GLU A 73 -6.04 9.12 18.06
CA GLU A 73 -5.90 9.82 19.34
C GLU A 73 -5.91 11.34 19.15
N GLN A 74 -5.21 11.83 18.13
CA GLN A 74 -5.23 13.24 17.76
C GLN A 74 -6.64 13.70 17.33
N PHE A 75 -7.33 12.91 16.50
CA PHE A 75 -8.70 13.22 16.12
C PHE A 75 -9.61 13.32 17.34
N ASP A 76 -9.53 12.36 18.28
CA ASP A 76 -10.36 12.34 19.49
C ASP A 76 -10.05 13.50 20.44
N THR A 77 -8.80 13.97 20.44
CA THR A 77 -8.38 15.14 21.23
C THR A 77 -8.92 16.45 20.63
N ILE A 78 -8.89 16.57 19.31
CA ILE A 78 -9.22 17.82 18.59
C ILE A 78 -10.73 17.96 18.36
N PHE A 79 -11.41 16.87 18.01
CA PHE A 79 -12.80 16.89 17.55
C PHE A 79 -13.78 17.53 18.56
N PRO A 80 -13.74 17.23 19.89
CA PRO A 80 -14.69 17.78 20.85
C PRO A 80 -14.63 19.32 20.99
N GLY A 81 -13.44 19.92 20.81
CA GLY A 81 -13.22 21.36 20.90
C GLY A 81 -13.30 22.09 19.56
N THR A 82 -13.72 21.40 18.48
CA THR A 82 -13.71 21.97 17.14
C THR A 82 -14.77 23.04 16.99
N ASN A 83 -14.35 24.24 16.58
CA ASN A 83 -15.28 25.28 16.12
C ASN A 83 -15.79 24.91 14.71
N PRO A 84 -17.11 24.71 14.52
CA PRO A 84 -17.68 24.39 13.21
C PRO A 84 -17.32 25.41 12.12
N ASP A 85 -17.11 26.67 12.47
CA ASP A 85 -16.80 27.72 11.50
C ASP A 85 -15.35 27.67 10.98
N ASP A 86 -14.45 26.96 11.67
CA ASP A 86 -13.07 26.76 11.21
C ASP A 86 -12.99 25.67 10.14
N GLN A 87 -13.15 26.07 8.88
CA GLN A 87 -13.12 25.15 7.73
C GLN A 87 -11.78 24.42 7.57
N ASN A 88 -10.67 25.03 8.00
CA ASN A 88 -9.36 24.41 7.91
C ASN A 88 -9.26 23.24 8.90
N LEU A 89 -9.73 23.45 10.14
CA LEU A 89 -9.77 22.41 11.15
C LEU A 89 -10.73 21.28 10.77
N VAL A 90 -11.89 21.60 10.22
CA VAL A 90 -12.85 20.60 9.72
C VAL A 90 -12.23 19.79 8.59
N SER A 91 -11.58 20.43 7.61
CA SER A 91 -10.88 19.74 6.51
C SER A 91 -9.75 18.84 7.02
N LEU A 92 -9.00 19.29 8.03
CA LEU A 92 -7.97 18.48 8.70
C LEU A 92 -8.57 17.23 9.35
N LEU A 93 -9.66 17.37 10.10
CA LEU A 93 -10.35 16.25 10.76
C LEU A 93 -10.91 15.25 9.74
N VAL A 94 -11.48 15.74 8.64
CA VAL A 94 -11.92 14.89 7.53
C VAL A 94 -10.74 14.16 6.88
N ALA A 95 -9.60 14.82 6.68
CA ALA A 95 -8.40 14.16 6.16
C ALA A 95 -7.88 13.07 7.11
N LYS A 96 -7.87 13.33 8.42
CA LYS A 96 -7.46 12.37 9.45
C LYS A 96 -8.35 11.13 9.43
N ILE A 97 -9.67 11.29 9.50
CA ILE A 97 -10.58 10.13 9.49
C ILE A 97 -10.42 9.33 8.19
N LEU A 98 -10.35 9.99 7.03
CA LEU A 98 -10.13 9.32 5.74
C LEU A 98 -8.79 8.56 5.66
N PHE A 99 -7.81 8.89 6.50
CA PHE A 99 -6.53 8.20 6.60
C PHE A 99 -6.60 6.96 7.49
N PHE A 100 -7.16 7.08 8.70
CA PHE A 100 -7.13 5.97 9.67
C PHE A 100 -8.34 5.02 9.61
N TYR A 101 -9.47 5.45 9.04
CA TYR A 101 -10.77 4.79 9.18
C TYR A 101 -10.76 3.26 8.99
N ASP A 102 -11.46 2.61 9.89
CA ASP A 102 -11.76 1.18 9.94
C ASP A 102 -13.22 0.99 10.35
N ASP A 103 -14.01 0.27 9.55
CA ASP A 103 -15.46 0.10 9.75
C ASP A 103 -15.80 -0.42 11.16
N ARG A 104 -14.94 -1.25 11.75
CA ARG A 104 -15.19 -1.91 13.04
C ARG A 104 -14.90 -1.01 14.24
N LYS A 105 -14.13 0.06 14.05
CA LYS A 105 -13.61 0.90 15.16
C LYS A 105 -14.06 2.34 15.08
N ASP A 106 -14.21 2.86 13.87
CA ASP A 106 -14.26 4.29 13.60
C ASP A 106 -15.65 4.74 13.13
N PHE A 107 -16.65 3.86 13.18
CA PHE A 107 -18.04 4.18 12.82
C PHE A 107 -18.56 5.43 13.54
N ASN A 108 -18.45 5.46 14.88
CA ASN A 108 -18.93 6.61 15.66
C ASN A 108 -18.21 7.91 15.28
N ARG A 109 -16.90 7.86 15.01
CA ARG A 109 -16.13 9.04 14.54
C ARG A 109 -16.64 9.53 13.19
N LEU A 110 -16.95 8.61 12.28
CA LEU A 110 -17.49 8.94 10.96
C LEU A 110 -18.88 9.56 11.05
N VAL A 111 -19.74 9.04 11.93
CA VAL A 111 -21.05 9.65 12.19
C VAL A 111 -20.88 11.07 12.73
N SER A 112 -20.06 11.25 13.76
CA SER A 112 -19.89 12.55 14.42
C SER A 112 -19.37 13.63 13.46
N ILE A 113 -18.34 13.33 12.66
CA ILE A 113 -17.83 14.28 11.65
C ILE A 113 -18.85 14.52 10.53
N SER A 114 -19.62 13.50 10.14
CA SER A 114 -20.67 13.64 9.12
C SER A 114 -21.80 14.53 9.60
N GLN A 115 -22.21 14.40 10.86
CA GLN A 115 -23.20 15.30 11.47
C GLN A 115 -22.69 16.74 11.51
N LEU A 116 -21.41 16.96 11.81
CA LEU A 116 -20.80 18.29 11.75
C LEU A 116 -20.86 18.86 10.32
N LEU A 117 -20.50 18.07 9.30
CA LEU A 117 -20.56 18.48 7.90
C LEU A 117 -21.99 18.78 7.44
N LEU A 118 -22.97 17.95 7.84
CA LEU A 118 -24.39 18.15 7.55
C LEU A 118 -24.95 19.44 8.14
N LYS A 119 -24.43 19.94 9.25
CA LYS A 119 -24.85 21.23 9.82
C LYS A 119 -24.40 22.43 8.98
N GLN A 120 -23.34 22.28 8.19
CA GLN A 120 -22.71 23.35 7.42
C GLN A 120 -22.56 23.00 5.93
N TRP A 121 -23.45 22.16 5.42
CA TRP A 121 -23.36 21.57 4.09
C TRP A 121 -23.21 22.60 2.96
N GLN A 122 -23.80 23.79 3.10
CA GLN A 122 -23.66 24.89 2.14
C GLN A 122 -22.21 25.38 2.04
N LYS A 123 -21.56 25.60 3.18
CA LYS A 123 -20.14 26.01 3.24
C LYS A 123 -19.24 24.94 2.63
N VAL A 124 -19.58 23.67 2.86
CA VAL A 124 -18.86 22.53 2.26
C VAL A 124 -18.92 22.61 0.74
N PHE A 125 -20.10 22.81 0.15
CA PHE A 125 -20.24 22.96 -1.30
C PHE A 125 -19.46 24.14 -1.89
N GLN A 126 -19.40 25.27 -1.16
CA GLN A 126 -18.66 26.46 -1.60
C GLN A 126 -17.13 26.27 -1.52
N SER A 127 -16.65 25.40 -0.64
CA SER A 127 -15.23 25.07 -0.54
C SER A 127 -14.80 24.11 -1.66
N GLY A 128 -14.31 24.62 -2.79
CA GLY A 128 -13.95 23.80 -3.96
C GLY A 128 -12.99 22.62 -3.69
N GLY A 129 -12.15 22.72 -2.65
CA GLY A 129 -11.24 21.64 -2.21
C GLY A 129 -11.91 20.48 -1.47
N SER A 130 -13.13 20.64 -0.96
CA SER A 130 -13.83 19.60 -0.19
C SER A 130 -14.41 18.49 -1.06
N SER A 131 -14.61 18.73 -2.36
CA SER A 131 -15.34 17.82 -3.25
C SER A 131 -14.79 16.39 -3.27
N ILE A 132 -13.46 16.23 -3.28
CA ILE A 132 -12.82 14.90 -3.25
C ILE A 132 -12.96 14.24 -1.88
N GLN A 133 -12.81 15.01 -0.80
CA GLN A 133 -12.96 14.50 0.56
C GLN A 133 -14.39 14.03 0.81
N ILE A 134 -15.38 14.82 0.38
CA ILE A 134 -16.80 14.46 0.47
C ILE A 134 -17.10 13.20 -0.34
N ARG A 135 -16.65 13.12 -1.59
CA ARG A 135 -16.80 11.89 -2.40
C ARG A 135 -16.22 10.65 -1.72
N ARG A 136 -15.04 10.78 -1.09
CA ARG A 136 -14.43 9.69 -0.31
C ARG A 136 -15.25 9.33 0.93
N LEU A 137 -15.81 10.31 1.65
CA LEU A 137 -16.70 10.07 2.78
C LEU A 137 -18.00 9.39 2.35
N LEU A 138 -18.61 9.83 1.25
CA LEU A 138 -19.79 9.19 0.68
C LEU A 138 -19.53 7.73 0.32
N ALA A 139 -18.35 7.42 -0.22
CA ALA A 139 -17.95 6.04 -0.50
C ALA A 139 -17.72 5.20 0.78
N LEU A 140 -17.45 5.81 1.94
CA LEU A 140 -17.47 5.11 3.23
C LEU A 140 -18.91 4.81 3.65
N HIS A 141 -19.81 5.80 3.55
CA HIS A 141 -21.23 5.62 3.87
C HIS A 141 -21.91 4.57 2.98
N LEU A 142 -21.58 4.50 1.68
CA LEU A 142 -22.06 3.43 0.79
C LEU A 142 -21.60 2.05 1.24
N ARG A 143 -20.33 1.90 1.63
CA ARG A 143 -19.81 0.61 2.15
C ARG A 143 -20.48 0.21 3.46
N LEU A 144 -20.80 1.17 4.31
CA LEU A 144 -21.57 0.91 5.52
C LEU A 144 -23.00 0.43 5.23
N LEU A 145 -23.63 0.95 4.17
CA LEU A 145 -24.97 0.54 3.74
C LEU A 145 -25.00 -0.82 3.05
N GLN A 146 -23.90 -1.22 2.40
CA GLN A 146 -23.79 -2.54 1.74
C GLN A 146 -23.64 -3.68 2.74
N ASN A 147 -22.99 -3.42 3.87
CA ASN A 147 -22.85 -4.42 4.93
C ASN A 147 -24.17 -4.42 5.74
N ASP A 148 -24.75 -5.61 6.00
CA ASP A 148 -25.89 -5.80 6.92
C ASP A 148 -25.47 -5.46 8.35
N SER A 149 -25.31 -4.17 8.59
CA SER A 149 -24.79 -3.59 9.81
C SER A 149 -25.98 -3.17 10.66
N GLU A 150 -26.05 -3.60 11.93
CA GLU A 150 -27.07 -3.18 12.93
C GLU A 150 -26.99 -1.68 13.29
N VAL A 151 -26.34 -0.91 12.44
CA VAL A 151 -25.85 0.41 12.71
C VAL A 151 -26.89 1.45 12.26
N PRO A 152 -27.12 2.52 13.03
CA PRO A 152 -28.09 3.55 12.65
C PRO A 152 -27.79 4.16 11.26
N LEU A 153 -28.70 3.94 10.31
CA LEU A 153 -28.52 4.36 8.91
C LEU A 153 -28.90 5.82 8.62
N ALA A 154 -29.46 6.53 9.60
CA ALA A 154 -29.98 7.88 9.41
C ALA A 154 -28.91 8.87 8.89
N VAL A 155 -27.70 8.87 9.48
CA VAL A 155 -26.62 9.77 9.05
C VAL A 155 -26.02 9.37 7.70
N PRO A 156 -25.67 8.09 7.44
CA PRO A 156 -25.25 7.65 6.10
C PRO A 156 -26.23 8.04 4.98
N LEU A 157 -27.53 7.79 5.18
CA LEU A 157 -28.55 8.13 4.19
C LEU A 157 -28.67 9.64 3.99
N ARG A 158 -28.67 10.42 5.08
CA ARG A 158 -28.74 11.89 4.99
C ARG A 158 -27.52 12.50 4.30
N MET A 159 -26.33 11.94 4.50
CA MET A 159 -25.11 12.34 3.80
C MET A 159 -25.26 12.16 2.29
N LEU A 160 -25.76 11.00 1.86
CA LEU A 160 -26.01 10.74 0.44
C LEU A 160 -27.06 11.71 -0.09
N GLU A 161 -28.21 11.80 0.56
CA GLU A 161 -29.32 12.67 0.15
C GLU A 161 -28.86 14.13 -0.11
N VAL A 162 -28.13 14.73 0.85
CA VAL A 162 -27.70 16.13 0.75
C VAL A 162 -26.59 16.31 -0.30
N PHE A 163 -25.58 15.45 -0.31
CA PHE A 163 -24.40 15.64 -1.16
C PHE A 163 -24.52 15.00 -2.56
N THR A 164 -25.63 14.31 -2.86
CA THR A 164 -25.97 13.84 -4.22
C THR A 164 -27.20 14.54 -4.81
N SER A 165 -27.81 15.48 -4.10
CA SER A 165 -28.96 16.26 -4.61
C SER A 165 -28.50 17.50 -5.36
N THR A 166 -28.98 17.68 -6.59
CA THR A 166 -28.78 18.90 -7.38
C THR A 166 -29.43 20.10 -6.71
N GLN A 167 -30.64 19.93 -6.15
CA GLN A 167 -31.36 20.98 -5.44
C GLN A 167 -30.57 21.50 -4.22
N SER A 168 -29.91 20.58 -3.49
CA SER A 168 -29.03 20.98 -2.39
C SER A 168 -27.83 21.76 -2.93
N ALA A 169 -27.13 21.26 -3.94
CA ALA A 169 -25.99 21.96 -4.53
C ALA A 169 -26.37 23.37 -5.08
N GLU A 170 -27.50 23.50 -5.78
CA GLU A 170 -28.02 24.76 -6.34
C GLU A 170 -28.27 25.84 -5.28
N ALA A 171 -28.52 25.47 -4.03
CA ALA A 171 -28.64 26.44 -2.94
C ALA A 171 -27.29 27.12 -2.59
N SER A 172 -26.17 26.68 -3.17
CA SER A 172 -24.82 27.16 -2.86
C SER A 172 -23.98 27.50 -4.09
N MET A 173 -24.42 27.12 -5.30
CA MET A 173 -23.70 27.35 -6.55
C MET A 173 -24.67 27.46 -7.73
N THR A 174 -24.17 27.80 -8.92
CA THR A 174 -25.02 27.88 -10.12
C THR A 174 -25.52 26.51 -10.56
N TYR A 175 -26.61 26.47 -11.34
CA TYR A 175 -27.17 25.21 -11.86
C TYR A 175 -26.13 24.38 -12.64
N GLU A 176 -25.32 25.01 -13.49
CA GLU A 176 -24.30 24.31 -14.27
C GLU A 176 -23.20 23.71 -13.38
N GLU A 177 -22.73 24.47 -12.38
CA GLU A 177 -21.77 23.97 -11.39
C GLU A 177 -22.35 22.82 -10.57
N ALA A 178 -23.61 22.94 -10.15
CA ALA A 178 -24.31 21.91 -9.37
C ALA A 178 -24.39 20.59 -10.15
N VAL A 179 -24.81 20.63 -11.42
CA VAL A 179 -24.86 19.45 -12.30
C VAL A 179 -23.49 18.82 -12.46
N ASN A 180 -22.44 19.63 -12.66
CA ASN A 180 -21.07 19.12 -12.81
C ASN A 180 -20.53 18.48 -11.52
N VAL A 181 -20.75 19.11 -10.36
CA VAL A 181 -20.30 18.60 -9.07
C VAL A 181 -20.99 17.28 -8.74
N ILE A 182 -22.31 17.23 -8.87
CA ILE A 182 -23.14 16.05 -8.58
C ILE A 182 -22.84 14.93 -9.58
N GLY A 183 -22.75 15.24 -10.89
CA GLY A 183 -22.35 14.27 -11.91
C GLY A 183 -20.98 13.65 -11.63
N GLY A 184 -19.99 14.48 -11.28
CA GLY A 184 -18.65 14.01 -10.88
C GLY A 184 -18.68 13.16 -9.61
N THR A 185 -19.59 13.46 -8.67
CA THR A 185 -19.80 12.65 -7.46
C THR A 185 -20.38 11.28 -7.80
N PHE A 186 -21.42 11.19 -8.63
CA PHE A 186 -21.97 9.90 -9.07
C PHE A 186 -20.94 9.05 -9.81
N ILE A 187 -20.19 9.64 -10.76
CA ILE A 187 -19.11 8.93 -11.48
C ILE A 187 -18.08 8.37 -10.50
N TYR A 188 -17.70 9.13 -9.47
CA TYR A 188 -16.78 8.65 -8.44
C TYR A 188 -17.34 7.48 -7.64
N LEU A 189 -18.60 7.58 -7.20
CA LEU A 189 -19.24 6.56 -6.37
C LEU A 189 -19.47 5.27 -7.15
N ILE A 190 -19.89 5.34 -8.42
CA ILE A 190 -20.04 4.17 -9.29
C ILE A 190 -18.72 3.42 -9.42
N LYS A 191 -17.61 4.13 -9.69
CA LYS A 191 -16.27 3.51 -9.79
C LYS A 191 -15.74 2.89 -8.49
N ARG A 192 -16.35 3.21 -7.34
CA ARG A 192 -15.92 2.80 -6.00
C ARG A 192 -16.92 1.85 -5.33
N GLY A 193 -18.08 1.63 -5.95
CA GLY A 193 -19.14 0.76 -5.48
C GLY A 193 -19.04 -0.68 -6.00
N GLU A 194 -18.10 -0.95 -6.91
CA GLU A 194 -17.66 -2.30 -7.32
C GLU A 194 -16.60 -2.88 -6.37
#